data_AF-A0A8H9LE18-F1
#
_entry.id   AF-A0A8H9LE18-F1
#
_cell.length_a   1.000
_cell.length_b   1.000
_cell.length_c   1.000
_cell.angle_alpha   90.00
_cell.angle_beta   90.00
_cell.angle_gamma   90.00
#
_symmetry.space_group_name_H-M   'P 1'
#
loop_
_entity.id
_entity.type
_entity.pdbx_description
1 polymer ?
#
loop_
_entity_poly.entity_id
_entity_poly.type
_entity_poly.pdbx_seq_one_letter_code
_entity_poly.pdbx_strand_id
1 'polypeptide(L)'
;MADPHRLTPMTGSLIVRAPRRTALTAAGVVTLLLCLAGLVPARPASAAEGPLAGAFTRAAAAHGVPRDLLVALAYAETHLDGHDGRPSASGGYGVAHLVTNPTLHTLEEAARLTGAPVASLKADDAANVAGAAAVLRAGADALGLDAAARADAGRWYTAVARYGGAGTPEVARLYADAVYDLLSAGFTARTPAGETITVAARPVNPDRGAMANVRDLDQPENRTLAAAAVDYPGATWVAASTANYAVSDRPASDTIDRIVIHVTQGSYAGTISWFQNPAAQVSAHYVVRSSDGAITQMVREKDRAWHAGNSDYNHHSIGIEHEGYVDDASWFTDAMYRSSAALVRSVAARYGIPKDRSHIVGHSQVPGSDHTDPGPHWDWNTYMQYVTGGGGTGNPYTPEQVCGSGYSVIDSAALGTAGTVYLLYNSGNGNNCVVTMKRTSLGTATATTAYLEVQGSSRVTDSGGYGYYAGPVRASAADKCVKWGGKAGSSTYDSPFEHCG
;
A
#
# COMPACT_ATOMS: atom_id res chain seq x y z
N MET A 1 -57.07 -22.93 -38.60
CA MET A 1 -56.52 -23.15 -37.24
C MET A 1 -55.02 -23.19 -37.37
N ALA A 2 -54.34 -22.31 -36.62
CA ALA A 2 -52.90 -22.20 -36.37
C ALA A 2 -51.93 -22.01 -37.55
N ASP A 3 -51.13 -20.95 -37.36
CA ASP A 3 -50.06 -20.31 -38.13
C ASP A 3 -48.76 -21.15 -38.20
N PRO A 4 -47.96 -21.01 -39.27
CA PRO A 4 -46.57 -20.57 -39.04
C PRO A 4 -46.01 -19.65 -40.15
N HIS A 5 -44.94 -18.89 -39.83
CA HIS A 5 -43.66 -18.75 -40.56
C HIS A 5 -42.95 -17.39 -40.29
N ARG A 6 -41.73 -17.40 -39.70
CA ARG A 6 -40.37 -17.36 -40.32
C ARG A 6 -39.97 -16.08 -41.10
N LEU A 7 -39.13 -15.28 -40.43
CA LEU A 7 -37.83 -14.68 -40.80
C LEU A 7 -37.51 -14.30 -42.28
N THR A 8 -37.26 -13.01 -42.53
CA THR A 8 -35.98 -12.33 -42.93
C THR A 8 -36.26 -11.01 -43.68
N PRO A 9 -35.35 -10.00 -43.62
CA PRO A 9 -35.29 -9.04 -44.73
C PRO A 9 -33.85 -8.72 -45.20
N MET A 10 -33.73 -8.47 -46.51
CA MET A 10 -32.61 -7.77 -47.13
C MET A 10 -33.13 -6.71 -48.13
N THR A 11 -32.57 -5.51 -47.98
CA THR A 11 -32.13 -4.51 -48.98
C THR A 11 -33.03 -4.01 -50.13
N GLY A 12 -32.96 -2.69 -50.38
CA GLY A 12 -32.89 -2.17 -51.75
C GLY A 12 -33.69 -0.92 -52.12
N SER A 13 -33.01 0.24 -52.09
CA SER A 13 -32.98 1.35 -53.06
C SER A 13 -34.25 2.04 -53.60
N LEU A 14 -34.20 3.39 -53.55
CA LEU A 14 -34.99 4.29 -54.41
C LEU A 14 -34.08 5.37 -55.03
N ILE A 15 -34.27 5.61 -56.33
CA ILE A 15 -33.44 6.40 -57.25
C ILE A 15 -34.02 7.81 -57.46
N VAL A 16 -33.16 8.82 -57.21
CA VAL A 16 -32.78 10.02 -57.99
C VAL A 16 -33.77 10.75 -58.90
N ARG A 17 -33.85 12.08 -58.76
CA ARG A 17 -33.74 13.10 -59.84
C ARG A 17 -33.27 14.46 -59.28
N ALA A 18 -32.36 15.13 -60.00
CA ALA A 18 -31.77 16.46 -59.73
C ALA A 18 -31.67 17.24 -61.07
N PRO A 19 -31.05 18.45 -61.19
CA PRO A 19 -30.82 19.58 -60.26
C PRO A 19 -31.22 20.95 -60.90
N ARG A 20 -31.04 22.08 -60.19
CA ARG A 20 -30.39 23.33 -60.72
C ARG A 20 -30.28 24.45 -59.66
N ARG A 21 -29.14 25.13 -59.64
CA ARG A 21 -28.79 26.31 -58.83
C ARG A 21 -29.15 27.60 -59.57
N THR A 22 -29.59 28.62 -58.84
CA THR A 22 -29.47 30.04 -59.21
C THR A 22 -29.26 30.87 -57.95
N ALA A 23 -28.39 31.87 -58.03
CA ALA A 23 -28.03 32.82 -56.99
C ALA A 23 -28.59 34.21 -57.35
N LEU A 24 -29.00 35.03 -56.36
CA LEU A 24 -28.52 36.41 -56.08
C LEU A 24 -29.44 37.18 -55.11
N THR A 25 -28.78 38.01 -54.28
CA THR A 25 -29.15 39.34 -53.73
C THR A 25 -30.17 39.52 -52.59
N ALA A 26 -29.61 39.76 -51.40
CA ALA A 26 -29.75 40.92 -50.50
C ALA A 26 -31.13 41.55 -50.20
N ALA A 27 -31.51 41.51 -48.90
CA ALA A 27 -32.13 42.63 -48.20
C ALA A 27 -31.81 42.51 -46.70
N GLY A 28 -31.21 43.56 -46.14
CA GLY A 28 -30.81 43.62 -44.74
C GLY A 28 -31.99 43.90 -43.80
N VAL A 29 -31.95 43.28 -42.63
CA VAL A 29 -32.62 43.77 -41.42
C VAL A 29 -31.62 43.65 -40.27
N VAL A 30 -31.11 44.79 -39.83
CA VAL A 30 -30.33 44.93 -38.60
C VAL A 30 -31.27 44.64 -37.44
N THR A 31 -31.15 43.45 -36.85
CA THR A 31 -31.82 43.12 -35.59
C THR A 31 -30.77 43.24 -34.49
N LEU A 32 -30.93 44.24 -33.64
CA LEU A 32 -30.11 44.51 -32.47
C LEU A 32 -30.30 43.34 -31.47
N LEU A 33 -29.45 42.30 -31.56
CA LEU A 33 -29.35 41.30 -30.49
C LEU A 33 -28.60 41.92 -29.31
N LEU A 34 -29.31 42.21 -28.23
CA LEU A 34 -28.70 42.33 -26.91
C LEU A 34 -28.07 40.97 -26.56
N CYS A 35 -26.75 40.88 -26.69
CA CYS A 35 -25.98 39.82 -26.05
C CYS A 35 -26.07 40.01 -24.53
N LEU A 36 -27.02 39.34 -23.88
CA LEU A 36 -26.82 38.96 -22.48
C LEU A 36 -25.66 37.96 -22.47
N ALA A 37 -24.44 38.47 -22.28
CA ALA A 37 -23.34 37.67 -21.81
C ALA A 37 -23.70 37.20 -20.39
N GLY A 38 -24.37 36.03 -20.30
CA GLY A 38 -24.42 35.29 -19.06
C GLY A 38 -22.97 35.05 -18.63
N LEU A 39 -22.59 35.59 -17.48
CA LEU A 39 -21.39 35.15 -16.79
C LEU A 39 -21.56 33.67 -16.47
N VAL A 40 -21.08 32.82 -17.37
CA VAL A 40 -20.70 31.46 -17.00
C VAL A 40 -19.59 31.66 -15.97
N PRO A 41 -19.74 31.23 -14.71
CA PRO A 41 -18.63 31.28 -13.77
C PRO A 41 -17.48 30.52 -14.42
N ALA A 42 -16.35 31.20 -14.62
CA ALA A 42 -15.14 30.56 -15.09
C ALA A 42 -14.91 29.32 -14.21
N ARG A 43 -14.83 28.14 -14.83
CA ARG A 43 -14.34 26.95 -14.14
C ARG A 43 -13.06 27.37 -13.41
N PRO A 44 -12.91 27.06 -12.10
CA PRO A 44 -11.64 27.31 -11.45
C PRO A 44 -10.57 26.66 -12.34
N ALA A 45 -9.55 27.43 -12.72
CA ALA A 45 -8.41 26.89 -13.43
C ALA A 45 -7.96 25.67 -12.63
N SER A 46 -7.98 24.49 -13.28
CA SER A 46 -7.39 23.28 -12.70
C SER A 46 -6.03 23.71 -12.15
N ALA A 47 -5.79 23.52 -10.86
CA ALA A 47 -4.44 23.63 -10.34
C ALA A 47 -3.55 22.80 -11.29
N ALA A 48 -2.47 23.41 -11.79
CA ALA A 48 -1.58 22.73 -12.72
C ALA A 48 -1.16 21.41 -12.05
N GLU A 49 -1.27 20.29 -12.78
CA GLU A 49 -0.81 18.99 -12.30
C GLU A 49 0.64 19.14 -11.82
N GLY A 50 0.97 18.54 -10.68
CA GLY A 50 2.34 18.60 -10.18
C GLY A 50 3.32 17.91 -11.15
N PRO A 51 4.64 18.11 -10.96
CA PRO A 51 5.65 17.65 -11.91
C PRO A 51 5.57 16.14 -12.21
N LEU A 52 5.37 15.30 -11.19
CA LEU A 52 5.35 13.84 -11.33
C LEU A 52 4.02 13.37 -11.93
N ALA A 53 2.88 13.90 -11.48
CA ALA A 53 1.58 13.57 -12.08
C ALA A 53 1.54 13.97 -13.56
N GLY A 54 2.08 15.13 -13.91
CA GLY A 54 2.24 15.56 -15.29
C GLY A 54 3.19 14.64 -16.08
N ALA A 55 4.22 14.08 -15.47
CA ALA A 55 5.10 13.10 -16.10
C ALA A 55 4.35 11.79 -16.44
N PHE A 56 3.55 11.26 -15.51
CA PHE A 56 2.68 10.12 -15.78
C PHE A 56 1.71 10.38 -16.93
N THR A 57 1.06 11.55 -16.94
CA THR A 57 0.14 11.94 -18.01
C THR A 57 0.84 12.00 -19.37
N ARG A 58 2.04 12.59 -19.45
CA ARG A 58 2.82 12.67 -20.70
C ARG A 58 3.31 11.30 -21.17
N ALA A 59 3.88 10.50 -20.28
CA ALA A 59 4.41 9.17 -20.61
C ALA A 59 3.29 8.22 -21.08
N ALA A 60 2.15 8.24 -20.38
CA ALA A 60 0.96 7.49 -20.75
C ALA A 60 0.49 7.83 -22.17
N ALA A 61 0.38 9.13 -22.49
CA ALA A 61 -0.04 9.59 -23.81
C ALA A 61 0.98 9.22 -24.90
N ALA A 62 2.29 9.38 -24.63
CA ALA A 62 3.35 9.10 -25.59
C ALA A 62 3.44 7.60 -25.97
N HIS A 63 3.21 6.72 -25.00
CA HIS A 63 3.37 5.27 -25.18
C HIS A 63 2.04 4.52 -25.34
N GLY A 64 0.90 5.21 -25.19
CA GLY A 64 -0.42 4.60 -25.25
C GLY A 64 -0.67 3.62 -24.11
N VAL A 65 -0.08 3.87 -22.94
CA VAL A 65 -0.28 3.11 -21.70
C VAL A 65 -1.36 3.81 -20.88
N PRO A 66 -2.33 3.11 -20.27
CA PRO A 66 -3.28 3.75 -19.37
C PRO A 66 -2.56 4.43 -18.19
N ARG A 67 -2.77 5.74 -18.01
CA ARG A 67 -2.07 6.56 -17.00
C ARG A 67 -2.15 5.97 -15.59
N ASP A 68 -3.35 5.59 -15.16
CA ASP A 68 -3.54 5.05 -13.80
C ASP A 68 -2.89 3.68 -13.61
N LEU A 69 -2.76 2.87 -14.67
CA LEU A 69 -2.03 1.61 -14.59
C LEU A 69 -0.54 1.87 -14.35
N LEU A 70 0.03 2.85 -15.05
CA LEU A 70 1.43 3.25 -14.90
C LEU A 70 1.69 3.82 -13.49
N VAL A 71 0.75 4.61 -12.96
CA VAL A 71 0.81 5.14 -11.57
C VAL A 71 0.69 4.01 -10.54
N ALA A 72 -0.23 3.06 -10.74
CA ALA A 72 -0.40 1.92 -9.83
C ALA A 72 0.84 1.02 -9.82
N LEU A 73 1.48 0.79 -10.97
CA LEU A 73 2.74 0.07 -11.06
C LEU A 73 3.85 0.80 -10.30
N ALA A 74 4.05 2.10 -10.57
CA ALA A 74 5.07 2.89 -9.88
C ALA A 74 4.84 2.96 -8.36
N TYR A 75 3.56 3.04 -7.94
CA TYR A 75 3.23 2.97 -6.52
C TYR A 75 3.53 1.59 -5.93
N ALA A 76 3.21 0.49 -6.62
CA ALA A 76 3.54 -0.86 -6.15
C ALA A 76 5.05 -1.10 -6.02
N GLU A 77 5.86 -0.43 -6.83
CA GLU A 77 7.31 -0.58 -6.81
C GLU A 77 7.97 0.25 -5.72
N THR A 78 7.64 1.54 -5.65
CA THR A 78 8.41 2.49 -4.83
C THR A 78 7.55 3.48 -4.05
N HIS A 79 6.23 3.28 -3.95
CA HIS A 79 5.30 4.25 -3.36
C HIS A 79 5.42 5.65 -4.02
N LEU A 80 5.82 5.70 -5.30
CA LEU A 80 6.08 6.93 -6.07
C LEU A 80 7.29 7.73 -5.56
N ASP A 81 8.24 7.07 -4.90
CA ASP A 81 9.52 7.63 -4.49
C ASP A 81 10.61 7.28 -5.50
N GLY A 82 11.36 8.29 -5.95
CA GLY A 82 12.51 8.13 -6.85
C GLY A 82 13.80 7.71 -6.14
N HIS A 83 13.78 7.70 -4.80
CA HIS A 83 14.88 7.36 -3.91
C HIS A 83 16.18 8.13 -4.22
N ASP A 84 16.04 9.41 -4.59
CA ASP A 84 17.14 10.29 -5.03
C ASP A 84 18.05 9.67 -6.10
N GLY A 85 17.50 8.77 -6.93
CA GLY A 85 18.22 8.02 -7.97
C GLY A 85 19.23 7.00 -7.46
N ARG A 86 19.18 6.64 -6.17
CA ARG A 86 19.95 5.55 -5.60
C ARG A 86 19.32 4.20 -5.97
N PRO A 87 20.14 3.14 -6.12
CA PRO A 87 19.61 1.82 -6.43
C PRO A 87 18.87 1.20 -5.25
N SER A 88 17.88 0.38 -5.55
CA SER A 88 17.42 -0.71 -4.68
C SER A 88 18.48 -1.80 -4.54
N ALA A 89 18.30 -2.69 -3.57
CA ALA A 89 19.18 -3.85 -3.40
C ALA A 89 19.26 -4.76 -4.65
N SER A 90 18.21 -4.75 -5.48
CA SER A 90 18.13 -5.52 -6.73
C SER A 90 18.63 -4.76 -7.97
N GLY A 91 19.20 -3.55 -7.80
CA GLY A 91 19.67 -2.71 -8.90
C GLY A 91 18.57 -1.96 -9.66
N GLY A 92 17.41 -1.76 -9.05
CA GLY A 92 16.29 -0.96 -9.55
C GLY A 92 16.41 0.52 -9.20
N TYR A 93 15.92 1.40 -10.07
CA TYR A 93 16.08 2.85 -9.94
C TYR A 93 14.80 3.62 -10.23
N GLY A 94 14.63 4.75 -9.52
CA GLY A 94 13.56 5.73 -9.74
C GLY A 94 12.16 5.20 -9.43
N VAL A 95 11.16 6.05 -9.66
CA VAL A 95 9.76 5.82 -9.24
C VAL A 95 9.08 4.57 -9.82
N ALA A 96 9.59 4.03 -10.93
CA ALA A 96 9.05 2.82 -11.55
C ALA A 96 10.03 1.64 -11.49
N HIS A 97 11.12 1.77 -10.74
CA HIS A 97 12.10 0.70 -10.48
C HIS A 97 12.66 0.07 -11.78
N LEU A 98 13.26 0.88 -12.64
CA LEU A 98 13.98 0.38 -13.81
C LEU A 98 15.26 -0.33 -13.37
N VAL A 99 15.39 -1.60 -13.73
CA VAL A 99 16.39 -2.52 -13.19
C VAL A 99 17.56 -2.75 -14.13
N THR A 100 18.76 -2.73 -13.56
CA THR A 100 19.98 -3.28 -14.17
C THR A 100 20.61 -4.29 -13.21
N ASN A 101 20.56 -5.57 -13.57
CA ASN A 101 21.23 -6.66 -12.86
C ASN A 101 21.46 -7.84 -13.83
N PRO A 102 22.16 -8.92 -13.44
CA PRO A 102 22.49 -10.04 -14.35
C PRO A 102 21.31 -10.78 -14.99
N THR A 103 20.09 -10.56 -14.50
CA THR A 103 18.89 -11.30 -14.91
C THR A 103 17.78 -10.41 -15.47
N LEU A 104 17.76 -9.12 -15.15
CA LEU A 104 16.75 -8.16 -15.55
C LEU A 104 17.42 -6.84 -15.97
N HIS A 105 17.06 -6.38 -17.16
CA HIS A 105 17.71 -5.25 -17.85
C HIS A 105 16.68 -4.21 -18.35
N THR A 106 15.65 -3.93 -17.54
CA THR A 106 14.60 -2.97 -17.93
C THR A 106 15.13 -1.54 -18.04
N LEU A 107 16.21 -1.20 -17.33
CA LEU A 107 16.88 0.10 -17.43
C LEU A 107 17.58 0.28 -18.79
N GLU A 108 18.33 -0.72 -19.24
CA GLU A 108 18.97 -0.71 -20.55
C GLU A 108 17.94 -0.70 -21.68
N GLU A 109 16.86 -1.48 -21.53
CA GLU A 109 15.77 -1.50 -22.50
C GLU A 109 15.05 -0.14 -22.56
N ALA A 110 14.79 0.49 -21.41
CA ALA A 110 14.24 1.84 -21.35
C ALA A 110 15.15 2.86 -22.05
N ALA A 111 16.47 2.80 -21.83
CA ALA A 111 17.44 3.67 -22.50
C ALA A 111 17.40 3.48 -24.02
N ARG A 112 17.35 2.23 -24.48
CA ARG A 112 17.26 1.89 -25.90
C ARG A 112 15.96 2.37 -26.55
N LEU A 113 14.83 2.21 -25.87
CA LEU A 113 13.50 2.55 -26.40
C LEU A 113 13.23 4.05 -26.41
N THR A 114 13.73 4.79 -25.41
CA THR A 114 13.50 6.24 -25.29
C THR A 114 14.61 7.09 -25.89
N GLY A 115 15.81 6.53 -26.06
CA GLY A 115 17.02 7.28 -26.39
C GLY A 115 17.57 8.11 -25.23
N ALA A 116 16.98 8.01 -24.03
CA ALA A 116 17.43 8.75 -22.86
C ALA A 116 18.74 8.18 -22.31
N PRO A 117 19.66 9.02 -21.79
CA PRO A 117 20.84 8.55 -21.09
C PRO A 117 20.44 7.73 -19.85
N VAL A 118 21.16 6.64 -19.59
CA VAL A 118 20.97 5.81 -18.38
C VAL A 118 21.03 6.65 -17.10
N ALA A 119 21.93 7.64 -17.03
CA ALA A 119 22.03 8.53 -15.88
C ALA A 119 20.74 9.31 -15.60
N SER A 120 20.05 9.77 -16.66
CA SER A 120 18.76 10.47 -16.53
C SER A 120 17.66 9.51 -16.08
N LEU A 121 17.61 8.29 -16.63
CA LEU A 121 16.64 7.28 -16.21
C LEU A 121 16.81 6.84 -14.75
N LYS A 122 18.01 6.99 -14.19
CA LYS A 122 18.26 6.72 -12.76
C LYS A 122 17.81 7.87 -11.86
N ALA A 123 18.09 9.12 -12.24
CA ALA A 123 18.02 10.27 -11.32
C ALA A 123 16.85 11.23 -11.57
N ASP A 124 16.19 11.17 -12.72
CA ASP A 124 15.06 12.04 -13.06
C ASP A 124 13.76 11.21 -13.12
N ASP A 125 12.83 11.51 -12.22
CA ASP A 125 11.57 10.76 -12.11
C ASP A 125 10.76 10.80 -13.40
N ALA A 126 10.74 11.93 -14.11
CA ALA A 126 9.98 12.05 -15.35
C ALA A 126 10.57 11.17 -16.47
N ALA A 127 11.90 11.13 -16.60
CA ALA A 127 12.60 10.24 -17.51
C ALA A 127 12.38 8.77 -17.11
N ASN A 128 12.42 8.45 -15.83
CA ASN A 128 12.18 7.11 -15.31
C ASN A 128 10.76 6.61 -15.66
N VAL A 129 9.72 7.43 -15.41
CA VAL A 129 8.33 7.13 -15.79
C VAL A 129 8.19 6.93 -17.29
N ALA A 130 8.82 7.79 -18.10
CA ALA A 130 8.80 7.64 -19.56
C ALA A 130 9.49 6.34 -20.01
N GLY A 131 10.62 5.99 -19.40
CA GLY A 131 11.32 4.72 -19.64
C GLY A 131 10.45 3.50 -19.31
N ALA A 132 9.80 3.50 -18.15
CA ALA A 132 8.89 2.43 -17.74
C ALA A 132 7.69 2.29 -18.68
N ALA A 133 7.08 3.40 -19.09
CA ALA A 133 6.00 3.41 -20.07
C ALA A 133 6.44 2.82 -21.42
N ALA A 134 7.67 3.14 -21.86
CA ALA A 134 8.24 2.58 -23.08
C ALA A 134 8.45 1.06 -22.98
N VAL A 135 9.01 0.57 -21.87
CA VAL A 135 9.22 -0.87 -21.63
C VAL A 135 7.88 -1.62 -21.60
N LEU A 136 6.88 -1.12 -20.88
CA LEU A 136 5.54 -1.69 -20.86
C LEU A 136 4.95 -1.74 -22.27
N ARG A 137 5.08 -0.65 -23.03
CA ARG A 137 4.57 -0.59 -24.40
C ARG A 137 5.26 -1.61 -25.31
N ALA A 138 6.58 -1.77 -25.23
CA ALA A 138 7.29 -2.81 -25.97
C ALA A 138 6.78 -4.22 -25.59
N GLY A 139 6.50 -4.47 -24.31
CA GLY A 139 5.88 -5.70 -23.84
C GLY A 139 4.48 -5.94 -24.42
N ALA A 140 3.63 -4.91 -24.46
CA ALA A 140 2.29 -4.99 -25.05
C ALA A 140 2.35 -5.24 -26.57
N ASP A 141 3.29 -4.61 -27.27
CA ASP A 141 3.50 -4.82 -28.70
C ASP A 141 3.98 -6.25 -29.00
N ALA A 142 4.86 -6.81 -28.17
CA ALA A 142 5.29 -8.21 -28.25
C ALA A 142 4.16 -9.22 -27.98
N LEU A 143 3.11 -8.80 -27.28
CA LEU A 143 1.89 -9.58 -27.05
C LEU A 143 0.83 -9.37 -28.16
N GLY A 144 1.09 -8.51 -29.14
CA GLY A 144 0.19 -8.23 -30.26
C GLY A 144 -1.01 -7.37 -29.88
N LEU A 145 -0.95 -6.59 -28.80
CA LEU A 145 -2.03 -5.69 -28.42
C LEU A 145 -2.09 -4.51 -29.40
N ASP A 146 -3.21 -4.35 -30.09
CA ASP A 146 -3.45 -3.18 -30.93
C ASP A 146 -3.81 -1.93 -30.11
N ALA A 147 -4.08 -0.81 -30.78
CA ALA A 147 -4.42 0.45 -30.10
C ALA A 147 -5.72 0.37 -29.28
N ALA A 148 -6.70 -0.41 -29.74
CA ALA A 148 -7.96 -0.57 -29.03
C ALA A 148 -7.79 -1.42 -27.78
N ALA A 149 -7.05 -2.54 -27.88
CA ALA A 149 -6.70 -3.38 -26.75
C ALA A 149 -5.88 -2.62 -25.71
N ARG A 150 -4.93 -1.78 -26.14
CA ARG A 150 -4.12 -0.94 -25.24
C ARG A 150 -4.92 0.13 -24.48
N ALA A 151 -6.07 0.55 -24.99
CA ALA A 151 -6.94 1.49 -24.27
C ALA A 151 -7.63 0.85 -23.05
N ASP A 152 -7.75 -0.48 -23.04
CA ASP A 152 -8.31 -1.24 -21.93
C ASP A 152 -7.21 -1.69 -20.95
N ALA A 153 -7.22 -1.12 -19.74
CA ALA A 153 -6.28 -1.47 -18.69
C ALA A 153 -6.30 -2.97 -18.35
N GLY A 154 -7.42 -3.67 -18.53
CA GLY A 154 -7.51 -5.12 -18.30
C GLY A 154 -6.56 -5.94 -19.18
N ARG A 155 -6.28 -5.48 -20.41
CA ARG A 155 -5.47 -6.23 -21.39
C ARG A 155 -3.96 -6.20 -21.11
N TRP A 156 -3.51 -5.31 -20.23
CA TRP A 156 -2.08 -5.13 -19.95
C TRP A 156 -1.49 -6.14 -18.97
N TYR A 157 -2.30 -7.03 -18.39
CA TYR A 157 -1.92 -7.85 -17.25
C TYR A 157 -0.65 -8.68 -17.49
N THR A 158 -0.54 -9.28 -18.68
CA THR A 158 0.66 -10.07 -19.05
C THR A 158 1.90 -9.20 -19.29
N ALA A 159 1.74 -7.97 -19.77
CA ALA A 159 2.86 -7.03 -19.91
C ALA A 159 3.36 -6.57 -18.54
N VAL A 160 2.45 -6.29 -17.60
CA VAL A 160 2.76 -5.95 -16.20
C VAL A 160 3.48 -7.11 -15.52
N ALA A 161 2.97 -8.34 -15.61
CA ALA A 161 3.62 -9.51 -15.01
C ALA A 161 5.05 -9.74 -15.53
N ARG A 162 5.32 -9.44 -16.81
CA ARG A 162 6.66 -9.51 -17.38
C ARG A 162 7.58 -8.39 -16.93
N TYR A 163 7.02 -7.20 -16.67
CA TYR A 163 7.79 -6.03 -16.23
C TYR A 163 8.54 -6.31 -14.91
N GLY A 164 7.86 -6.92 -13.94
CA GLY A 164 8.47 -7.28 -12.64
C GLY A 164 9.59 -8.32 -12.71
N GLY A 165 9.81 -8.96 -13.87
CA GLY A 165 10.97 -9.83 -14.10
C GLY A 165 11.07 -11.05 -13.18
N ALA A 166 9.93 -11.55 -12.68
CA ALA A 166 9.88 -12.65 -11.74
C ALA A 166 10.40 -13.97 -12.34
N GLY A 167 11.19 -14.72 -11.55
CA GLY A 167 11.76 -16.01 -11.98
C GLY A 167 10.77 -17.16 -12.09
N THR A 168 9.54 -17.00 -11.58
CA THR A 168 8.48 -18.02 -11.60
C THR A 168 7.13 -17.41 -11.99
N PRO A 169 6.24 -18.16 -12.69
CA PRO A 169 4.90 -17.66 -13.04
C PRO A 169 4.08 -17.22 -11.83
N GLU A 170 4.20 -17.89 -10.69
CA GLU A 170 3.48 -17.57 -9.45
C GLU A 170 3.87 -16.19 -8.91
N VAL A 171 5.17 -15.85 -8.91
CA VAL A 171 5.66 -14.54 -8.47
C VAL A 171 5.34 -13.46 -9.51
N ALA A 172 5.37 -13.79 -10.81
CA ALA A 172 4.94 -12.87 -11.86
C ALA A 172 3.45 -12.52 -11.72
N ARG A 173 2.64 -13.51 -11.36
CA ARG A 173 1.21 -13.34 -11.08
C ARG A 173 1.00 -12.49 -9.83
N LEU A 174 1.70 -12.80 -8.73
CA LEU A 174 1.67 -12.02 -7.48
C LEU A 174 1.97 -10.54 -7.72
N TYR A 175 3.02 -10.25 -8.51
CA TYR A 175 3.39 -8.88 -8.89
C TYR A 175 2.25 -8.16 -9.62
N ALA A 176 1.69 -8.79 -10.66
CA ALA A 176 0.63 -8.19 -11.44
C ALA A 176 -0.68 -8.05 -10.62
N ASP A 177 -1.00 -9.00 -9.75
CA ASP A 177 -2.17 -8.93 -8.88
C ASP A 177 -2.09 -7.72 -7.93
N ALA A 178 -0.92 -7.46 -7.32
CA ALA A 178 -0.71 -6.28 -6.49
C ALA A 178 -0.97 -4.95 -7.23
N VAL A 179 -0.48 -4.82 -8.47
CA VAL A 179 -0.71 -3.62 -9.30
C VAL A 179 -2.20 -3.45 -9.64
N TYR A 180 -2.89 -4.54 -9.97
CA TYR A 180 -4.31 -4.49 -10.35
C TYR A 180 -5.24 -4.28 -9.16
N ASP A 181 -4.88 -4.76 -7.98
CA ASP A 181 -5.60 -4.49 -6.73
C ASP A 181 -5.55 -3.00 -6.39
N LEU A 182 -4.37 -2.37 -6.49
CA LEU A 182 -4.20 -0.92 -6.34
C LEU A 182 -5.02 -0.14 -7.38
N LEU A 183 -4.98 -0.58 -8.63
CA LEU A 183 -5.72 0.06 -9.72
C LEU A 183 -7.24 -0.04 -9.52
N SER A 184 -7.71 -1.19 -9.02
CA SER A 184 -9.14 -1.44 -8.80
C SER A 184 -9.65 -0.69 -7.58
N ALA A 185 -8.93 -0.78 -6.45
CA ALA A 185 -9.28 -0.11 -5.21
C ALA A 185 -9.18 1.42 -5.31
N GLY A 186 -8.26 1.92 -6.15
CA GLY A 186 -7.89 3.32 -6.18
C GLY A 186 -7.15 3.74 -4.91
N PHE A 187 -6.43 4.84 -5.00
CA PHE A 187 -5.70 5.39 -3.86
C PHE A 187 -5.38 6.87 -4.07
N THR A 188 -5.08 7.55 -2.97
CA THR A 188 -4.46 8.88 -2.97
C THR A 188 -3.15 8.76 -2.23
N ALA A 189 -2.05 9.04 -2.93
CA ALA A 189 -0.71 9.03 -2.37
C ALA A 189 -0.14 10.45 -2.34
N ARG A 190 0.72 10.71 -1.35
CA ARG A 190 1.53 11.92 -1.29
C ARG A 190 2.98 11.52 -1.56
N THR A 191 3.58 12.12 -2.58
CA THR A 191 4.99 11.87 -2.93
C THR A 191 5.91 12.50 -1.87
N PRO A 192 7.20 12.10 -1.82
CA PRO A 192 8.18 12.76 -0.95
C PRO A 192 8.27 14.28 -1.17
N ALA A 193 8.09 14.73 -2.42
CA ALA A 193 8.05 16.15 -2.78
C ALA A 193 6.75 16.87 -2.35
N GLY A 194 5.82 16.18 -1.68
CA GLY A 194 4.55 16.72 -1.18
C GLY A 194 3.44 16.82 -2.22
N GLU A 195 3.69 16.34 -3.45
CA GLU A 195 2.68 16.27 -4.51
C GLU A 195 1.62 15.21 -4.17
N THR A 196 0.36 15.48 -4.48
CA THR A 196 -0.73 14.50 -4.27
C THR A 196 -1.12 13.89 -5.61
N ILE A 197 -1.02 12.57 -5.71
CA ILE A 197 -1.39 11.80 -6.89
C ILE A 197 -2.56 10.89 -6.52
N THR A 198 -3.60 10.92 -7.37
CA THR A 198 -4.82 10.13 -7.17
C THR A 198 -5.02 9.17 -8.33
N VAL A 199 -5.39 7.94 -7.98
CA VAL A 199 -5.95 6.91 -8.86
C VAL A 199 -7.37 6.67 -8.38
N ALA A 200 -8.36 6.97 -9.22
CA ALA A 200 -9.75 6.77 -8.85
C ALA A 200 -10.09 5.28 -8.83
N ALA A 201 -10.80 4.85 -7.77
CA ALA A 201 -11.33 3.50 -7.68
C ALA A 201 -12.20 3.17 -8.88
N ARG A 202 -11.97 2.03 -9.53
CA ARG A 202 -12.79 1.57 -10.66
C ARG A 202 -12.74 0.06 -10.78
N PRO A 203 -13.84 -0.61 -11.16
CA PRO A 203 -13.76 -2.02 -11.53
C PRO A 203 -12.78 -2.21 -12.69
N VAL A 204 -11.80 -3.07 -12.51
CA VAL A 204 -10.90 -3.54 -13.58
C VAL A 204 -11.03 -5.05 -13.65
N ASN A 205 -11.27 -5.57 -14.85
CA ASN A 205 -11.26 -7.02 -15.10
C ASN A 205 -9.93 -7.40 -15.77
N PRO A 206 -8.92 -7.84 -15.00
CA PRO A 206 -7.64 -8.22 -15.58
C PRO A 206 -7.79 -9.43 -16.51
N ASP A 207 -7.35 -9.29 -17.76
CA ASP A 207 -7.22 -10.40 -18.71
C ASP A 207 -5.96 -11.20 -18.35
N ARG A 208 -6.13 -12.15 -17.43
CA ARG A 208 -5.02 -12.96 -16.91
C ARG A 208 -4.43 -13.92 -17.95
N GLY A 209 -5.12 -14.17 -19.07
CA GLY A 209 -4.69 -15.12 -20.08
C GLY A 209 -4.23 -16.45 -19.45
N ALA A 210 -3.02 -16.89 -19.82
CA ALA A 210 -2.42 -18.12 -19.28
C ALA A 210 -2.21 -18.10 -17.75
N MET A 211 -2.05 -16.91 -17.15
CA MET A 211 -1.84 -16.77 -15.70
C MET A 211 -3.11 -17.01 -14.88
N ALA A 212 -4.30 -17.10 -15.50
CA ALA A 212 -5.52 -17.49 -14.77
C ALA A 212 -5.41 -18.89 -14.13
N ASN A 213 -4.59 -19.76 -14.72
CA ASN A 213 -4.37 -21.13 -14.24
C ASN A 213 -3.13 -21.25 -13.33
N VAL A 214 -2.35 -20.18 -13.19
CA VAL A 214 -1.20 -20.14 -12.27
C VAL A 214 -1.73 -20.01 -10.84
N ARG A 215 -1.12 -20.72 -9.89
CA ARG A 215 -1.51 -20.70 -8.49
C ARG A 215 -1.52 -19.27 -7.95
N ASP A 216 -2.61 -18.92 -7.28
CA ASP A 216 -2.75 -17.63 -6.59
C ASP A 216 -2.04 -17.70 -5.23
N LEU A 217 -0.98 -16.94 -5.04
CA LEU A 217 -0.24 -16.94 -3.77
C LEU A 217 -0.92 -16.10 -2.68
N ASP A 218 -1.87 -15.23 -3.03
CA ASP A 218 -2.58 -14.38 -2.07
C ASP A 218 -3.78 -15.09 -1.42
N GLN A 219 -4.36 -16.11 -2.08
CA GLN A 219 -5.52 -16.83 -1.58
C GLN A 219 -5.21 -17.69 -0.33
N PRO A 220 -5.99 -17.58 0.77
CA PRO A 220 -5.75 -18.31 2.01
C PRO A 220 -5.64 -19.84 1.86
N GLU A 221 -6.48 -20.46 1.03
CA GLU A 221 -6.47 -21.90 0.75
C GLU A 221 -5.20 -22.36 0.01
N ASN A 222 -4.58 -21.45 -0.75
CA ASN A 222 -3.31 -21.69 -1.42
C ASN A 222 -2.12 -21.41 -0.50
N ARG A 223 -2.29 -20.83 0.68
CA ARG A 223 -1.26 -20.80 1.73
C ARG A 223 -1.13 -22.17 2.41
N THR A 224 -2.23 -22.92 2.48
CA THR A 224 -2.36 -24.16 3.27
C THR A 224 -1.90 -25.43 2.54
N LEU A 225 -1.77 -25.46 1.21
CA LEU A 225 -1.20 -26.62 0.49
C LEU A 225 0.33 -26.74 0.61
N ALA A 226 0.98 -25.81 1.32
CA ALA A 226 2.35 -25.94 1.81
C ALA A 226 2.40 -26.18 3.34
N ALA A 227 1.29 -26.51 4.01
CA ALA A 227 1.23 -26.67 5.47
C ALA A 227 2.00 -27.89 6.01
N ALA A 228 2.51 -28.78 5.14
CA ALA A 228 3.53 -29.76 5.50
C ALA A 228 4.97 -29.22 5.31
N ALA A 229 5.14 -27.99 4.84
CA ALA A 229 6.35 -27.48 4.22
C ALA A 229 6.70 -25.98 4.50
N VAL A 230 6.14 -25.36 5.54
CA VAL A 230 6.60 -24.07 6.07
C VAL A 230 6.80 -24.16 7.56
N ASP A 231 7.77 -23.41 8.09
CA ASP A 231 8.03 -23.38 9.52
C ASP A 231 7.04 -22.44 10.22
N TYR A 232 6.58 -21.36 9.56
CA TYR A 232 5.49 -20.51 10.07
C TYR A 232 4.15 -20.82 9.37
N PRO A 233 3.12 -21.33 10.09
CA PRO A 233 1.85 -21.78 9.49
C PRO A 233 1.01 -20.74 8.73
N GLY A 234 1.36 -19.44 8.82
CA GLY A 234 0.70 -18.36 8.09
C GLY A 234 1.48 -17.87 6.86
N ALA A 235 2.64 -18.46 6.56
CA ALA A 235 3.48 -18.05 5.44
C ALA A 235 3.13 -18.80 4.15
N THR A 236 3.32 -18.12 3.02
CA THR A 236 3.38 -18.73 1.68
C THR A 236 4.80 -19.24 1.42
N TRP A 237 4.96 -20.48 0.94
CA TRP A 237 6.28 -20.99 0.55
C TRP A 237 6.64 -20.58 -0.87
N VAL A 238 7.78 -19.88 -1.04
CA VAL A 238 8.41 -19.62 -2.34
C VAL A 238 9.92 -19.79 -2.18
N ALA A 239 10.47 -20.92 -2.62
CA ALA A 239 11.89 -21.21 -2.38
C ALA A 239 12.82 -20.16 -2.99
N ALA A 240 13.79 -19.70 -2.21
CA ALA A 240 14.98 -19.00 -2.72
C ALA A 240 15.83 -19.95 -3.57
N SER A 241 16.70 -19.38 -4.41
CA SER A 241 17.69 -20.15 -5.15
C SER A 241 18.58 -20.95 -4.19
N THR A 242 18.86 -22.22 -4.51
CA THR A 242 19.80 -23.05 -3.76
C THR A 242 21.23 -22.50 -3.78
N ALA A 243 21.52 -21.51 -4.63
CA ALA A 243 22.79 -20.80 -4.66
C ALA A 243 22.88 -19.66 -3.63
N ASN A 244 21.80 -19.33 -2.92
CA ASN A 244 21.69 -18.15 -2.06
C ASN A 244 21.60 -18.48 -0.56
N TYR A 245 21.72 -19.75 -0.17
CA TYR A 245 21.71 -20.21 1.21
C TYR A 245 22.51 -21.51 1.35
N ALA A 246 22.86 -21.89 2.58
CA ALA A 246 23.49 -23.18 2.86
C ALA A 246 22.49 -24.14 3.51
N VAL A 247 22.35 -25.33 2.94
CA VAL A 247 21.59 -26.42 3.58
C VAL A 247 22.25 -26.77 4.92
N SER A 248 21.44 -26.89 5.97
CA SER A 248 21.90 -27.19 7.32
C SER A 248 20.84 -28.00 8.10
N ASP A 249 21.17 -28.30 9.35
CA ASP A 249 20.32 -29.04 10.28
C ASP A 249 20.16 -28.26 11.61
N ARG A 250 19.93 -26.95 11.52
CA ARG A 250 19.67 -26.12 12.72
C ARG A 250 18.32 -26.51 13.33
N PRO A 251 18.19 -26.53 14.67
CA PRO A 251 19.16 -26.04 15.65
C PRO A 251 20.17 -27.10 16.12
N ALA A 252 20.22 -28.30 15.52
CA ALA A 252 21.14 -29.35 15.94
C ALA A 252 22.60 -29.02 15.57
N SER A 253 22.83 -28.37 14.42
CA SER A 253 24.18 -27.93 14.02
C SER A 253 24.64 -26.65 14.71
N ASP A 254 23.76 -25.65 14.78
CA ASP A 254 24.02 -24.32 15.32
C ASP A 254 22.75 -23.84 16.04
N THR A 255 22.89 -23.27 17.23
CA THR A 255 21.74 -22.70 17.96
C THR A 255 21.16 -21.52 17.21
N ILE A 256 19.84 -21.43 17.11
CA ILE A 256 19.16 -20.23 16.61
C ILE A 256 18.78 -19.40 17.83
N ASP A 257 19.52 -18.32 18.09
CA ASP A 257 19.40 -17.53 19.32
C ASP A 257 18.97 -16.08 19.07
N ARG A 258 18.86 -15.65 17.81
CA ARG A 258 18.52 -14.26 17.47
C ARG A 258 17.68 -14.13 16.20
N ILE A 259 17.10 -12.95 16.01
CA ILE A 259 16.30 -12.59 14.85
C ILE A 259 16.83 -11.25 14.33
N VAL A 260 17.09 -11.17 13.02
CA VAL A 260 17.54 -9.94 12.38
C VAL A 260 16.41 -9.38 11.53
N ILE A 261 16.03 -8.14 11.83
CA ILE A 261 15.01 -7.37 11.12
C ILE A 261 15.70 -6.53 10.05
N HIS A 262 15.22 -6.67 8.82
CA HIS A 262 15.71 -5.98 7.64
C HIS A 262 14.62 -5.14 6.99
N VAL A 263 15.04 -4.15 6.22
CA VAL A 263 14.19 -3.47 5.22
C VAL A 263 14.82 -3.67 3.86
N THR A 264 14.02 -4.10 2.89
CA THR A 264 14.49 -4.65 1.61
C THR A 264 15.10 -3.63 0.67
N GLN A 265 14.78 -2.34 0.83
CA GLN A 265 15.02 -1.29 -0.16
C GLN A 265 14.32 -1.62 -1.50
N GLY A 266 13.08 -2.13 -1.47
CA GLY A 266 12.31 -2.49 -2.66
C GLY A 266 10.98 -3.19 -2.38
N SER A 267 10.26 -3.57 -3.43
CA SER A 267 8.93 -4.19 -3.37
C SER A 267 8.95 -5.65 -2.91
N TYR A 268 7.83 -6.13 -2.37
CA TYR A 268 7.65 -7.50 -1.85
C TYR A 268 7.92 -8.57 -2.91
N ALA A 269 7.29 -8.43 -4.08
CA ALA A 269 7.50 -9.34 -5.20
C ALA A 269 8.91 -9.20 -5.80
N GLY A 270 9.48 -7.98 -5.80
CA GLY A 270 10.85 -7.72 -6.23
C GLY A 270 11.88 -8.44 -5.36
N THR A 271 11.75 -8.38 -4.03
CA THR A 271 12.61 -9.12 -3.08
C THR A 271 12.51 -10.63 -3.27
N ILE A 272 11.29 -11.16 -3.42
CA ILE A 272 11.08 -12.59 -3.67
C ILE A 272 11.76 -13.01 -4.99
N SER A 273 11.59 -12.23 -6.06
CA SER A 273 12.27 -12.47 -7.33
C SER A 273 13.81 -12.44 -7.17
N TRP A 274 14.33 -11.45 -6.44
CA TRP A 274 15.76 -11.30 -6.22
C TRP A 274 16.37 -12.50 -5.49
N PHE A 275 15.69 -13.05 -4.48
CA PHE A 275 16.17 -14.24 -3.79
C PHE A 275 16.07 -15.52 -4.64
N GLN A 276 15.30 -15.53 -5.74
CA GLN A 276 15.31 -16.59 -6.75
C GLN A 276 16.46 -16.46 -7.77
N ASN A 277 17.12 -15.30 -7.85
CA ASN A 277 18.27 -15.10 -8.73
C ASN A 277 19.53 -15.76 -8.14
N PRO A 278 20.13 -16.78 -8.78
CA PRO A 278 21.34 -17.43 -8.27
C PRO A 278 22.57 -16.49 -8.22
N ALA A 279 22.58 -15.40 -8.99
CA ALA A 279 23.66 -14.41 -8.97
C ALA A 279 23.56 -13.45 -7.77
N ALA A 280 22.42 -13.41 -7.07
CA ALA A 280 22.23 -12.52 -5.93
C ALA A 280 23.17 -12.85 -4.77
N GLN A 281 23.42 -14.15 -4.53
CA GLN A 281 24.25 -14.64 -3.42
C GLN A 281 23.79 -14.07 -2.05
N VAL A 282 22.48 -13.82 -1.91
CA VAL A 282 21.82 -13.34 -0.69
C VAL A 282 20.40 -13.91 -0.60
N SER A 283 19.91 -14.13 0.62
CA SER A 283 18.54 -14.55 0.91
C SER A 283 18.16 -14.26 2.34
N ALA A 284 16.86 -14.23 2.64
CA ALA A 284 16.33 -14.26 4.00
C ALA A 284 15.35 -15.42 4.19
N HIS A 285 14.99 -15.71 5.44
CA HIS A 285 14.03 -16.77 5.73
C HIS A 285 12.61 -16.34 5.37
N TYR A 286 12.28 -15.08 5.66
CA TYR A 286 10.94 -14.53 5.47
C TYR A 286 10.98 -13.14 4.83
N VAL A 287 9.95 -12.83 4.05
CA VAL A 287 9.65 -11.48 3.51
C VAL A 287 8.24 -11.10 3.95
N VAL A 288 8.04 -9.85 4.40
CA VAL A 288 6.77 -9.31 4.89
C VAL A 288 6.32 -8.14 4.02
N ARG A 289 5.09 -8.22 3.49
CA ARG A 289 4.47 -7.18 2.65
C ARG A 289 3.96 -6.02 3.50
N SER A 290 4.17 -4.80 3.02
CA SER A 290 3.78 -3.55 3.66
C SER A 290 2.27 -3.37 3.73
N SER A 291 1.56 -3.61 2.63
CA SER A 291 0.14 -3.24 2.51
C SER A 291 -0.80 -4.01 3.44
N ASP A 292 -0.56 -5.30 3.64
CA ASP A 292 -1.47 -6.20 4.36
C ASP A 292 -0.78 -7.15 5.35
N GLY A 293 0.56 -7.13 5.41
CA GLY A 293 1.33 -8.01 6.28
C GLY A 293 1.46 -9.45 5.77
N ALA A 294 1.22 -9.73 4.48
CA ALA A 294 1.44 -11.04 3.90
C ALA A 294 2.89 -11.51 4.11
N ILE A 295 3.08 -12.78 4.48
CA ILE A 295 4.40 -13.36 4.79
C ILE A 295 4.72 -14.44 3.76
N THR A 296 5.88 -14.34 3.12
CA THR A 296 6.44 -15.40 2.28
C THR A 296 7.68 -15.96 2.97
N GLN A 297 7.73 -17.28 3.14
CA GLN A 297 8.91 -18.01 3.59
C GLN A 297 9.70 -18.50 2.39
N MET A 298 11.00 -18.22 2.37
CA MET A 298 11.88 -18.52 1.24
C MET A 298 13.02 -19.48 1.55
N VAL A 299 13.48 -19.50 2.79
CA VAL A 299 14.48 -20.46 3.29
C VAL A 299 13.91 -21.12 4.54
N ARG A 300 14.12 -22.42 4.70
CA ARG A 300 13.74 -23.13 5.92
C ARG A 300 14.57 -22.62 7.08
N GLU A 301 13.97 -22.47 8.25
CA GLU A 301 14.67 -22.01 9.45
C GLU A 301 15.84 -22.93 9.83
N LYS A 302 15.76 -24.22 9.49
CA LYS A 302 16.88 -25.16 9.67
C LYS A 302 18.10 -24.87 8.80
N ASP A 303 17.90 -24.26 7.63
CA ASP A 303 18.93 -23.94 6.64
C ASP A 303 19.43 -22.51 6.86
N ARG A 304 20.69 -22.21 6.54
CA ARG A 304 21.30 -20.89 6.81
C ARG A 304 21.10 -19.96 5.62
N ALA A 305 20.13 -19.05 5.72
CA ALA A 305 19.99 -17.93 4.78
C ALA A 305 21.19 -16.95 4.87
N TRP A 306 21.47 -16.23 3.79
CA TRP A 306 22.57 -15.27 3.70
C TRP A 306 22.04 -13.84 3.70
N HIS A 307 21.72 -13.33 4.89
CA HIS A 307 21.06 -12.02 5.04
C HIS A 307 21.88 -10.99 5.82
N ALA A 308 22.79 -11.40 6.71
CA ALA A 308 23.38 -10.50 7.70
C ALA A 308 24.75 -9.90 7.31
N GLY A 309 25.31 -10.29 6.15
CA GLY A 309 26.70 -9.97 5.79
C GLY A 309 27.77 -10.53 6.76
N ASN A 310 27.34 -11.26 7.79
CA ASN A 310 28.16 -11.75 8.89
C ASN A 310 27.87 -13.25 9.12
N SER A 311 28.90 -14.08 9.04
CA SER A 311 28.76 -15.54 9.11
C SER A 311 28.17 -16.01 10.45
N ASP A 312 28.60 -15.43 11.57
CA ASP A 312 28.07 -15.80 12.89
C ASP A 312 26.56 -15.54 12.97
N TYR A 313 26.13 -14.37 12.49
CA TYR A 313 24.72 -14.03 12.48
C TYR A 313 23.92 -14.89 11.50
N ASN A 314 24.44 -15.20 10.31
CA ASN A 314 23.77 -16.12 9.39
C ASN A 314 23.60 -17.53 10.00
N HIS A 315 24.55 -17.98 10.83
CA HIS A 315 24.47 -19.27 11.52
C HIS A 315 23.44 -19.27 12.65
N HIS A 316 23.39 -18.19 13.43
CA HIS A 316 22.65 -18.16 14.69
C HIS A 316 21.33 -17.40 14.64
N SER A 317 20.90 -16.96 13.46
CA SER A 317 19.70 -16.13 13.34
C SER A 317 18.70 -16.52 12.26
N ILE A 318 17.49 -15.96 12.42
CA ILE A 318 16.45 -15.87 11.41
C ILE A 318 16.39 -14.42 10.89
N GLY A 319 16.76 -14.20 9.62
CA GLY A 319 16.51 -12.95 8.90
C GLY A 319 15.06 -12.81 8.40
N ILE A 320 14.45 -11.64 8.67
CA ILE A 320 13.11 -11.25 8.22
C ILE A 320 13.21 -9.91 7.47
N GLU A 321 12.86 -9.94 6.19
CA GLU A 321 12.83 -8.79 5.29
C GLU A 321 11.46 -8.10 5.32
N HIS A 322 11.46 -6.77 5.36
CA HIS A 322 10.25 -5.96 5.31
C HIS A 322 10.27 -5.10 4.05
N GLU A 323 9.23 -5.24 3.22
CA GLU A 323 9.05 -4.43 2.03
C GLU A 323 9.11 -2.93 2.35
N GLY A 324 9.94 -2.20 1.60
CA GLY A 324 9.93 -0.75 1.61
C GLY A 324 11.32 -0.12 1.61
N TYR A 325 11.35 1.17 1.96
CA TYR A 325 12.53 2.02 1.92
C TYR A 325 12.79 2.69 3.28
N VAL A 326 14.03 2.68 3.74
CA VAL A 326 14.43 3.14 5.09
C VAL A 326 14.21 4.63 5.35
N ASP A 327 14.09 5.43 4.28
CA ASP A 327 13.89 6.88 4.29
C ASP A 327 12.43 7.32 4.10
N ASP A 328 11.50 6.38 3.97
CA ASP A 328 10.06 6.68 3.92
C ASP A 328 9.28 5.87 4.97
N ALA A 329 8.77 6.59 5.98
CA ALA A 329 7.97 6.01 7.05
C ALA A 329 6.61 5.42 6.57
N SER A 330 6.14 5.77 5.38
CA SER A 330 4.86 5.30 4.84
C SER A 330 4.81 3.78 4.63
N TRP A 331 5.98 3.15 4.44
CA TRP A 331 6.12 1.71 4.26
C TRP A 331 5.90 0.91 5.54
N PHE A 332 6.10 1.51 6.71
CA PHE A 332 6.02 0.79 7.98
C PHE A 332 4.59 0.79 8.52
N THR A 333 3.72 0.03 7.86
CA THR A 333 2.31 -0.05 8.24
C THR A 333 2.11 -0.86 9.51
N ASP A 334 0.98 -0.60 10.17
CA ASP A 334 0.52 -1.37 11.31
C ASP A 334 0.27 -2.85 10.96
N ALA A 335 -0.17 -3.15 9.74
CA ALA A 335 -0.38 -4.52 9.26
C ALA A 335 0.94 -5.29 9.13
N MET A 336 1.98 -4.66 8.56
CA MET A 336 3.33 -5.20 8.50
C MET A 336 3.88 -5.47 9.90
N TYR A 337 3.86 -4.48 10.79
CA TYR A 337 4.39 -4.62 12.15
C TYR A 337 3.69 -5.75 12.93
N ARG A 338 2.37 -5.84 12.87
CA ARG A 338 1.63 -6.89 13.58
C ARG A 338 1.94 -8.29 13.06
N SER A 339 1.99 -8.44 11.73
CA SER A 339 2.24 -9.74 11.09
C SER A 339 3.68 -10.19 11.33
N SER A 340 4.65 -9.30 11.15
CA SER A 340 6.05 -9.54 11.49
C SER A 340 6.24 -9.86 12.97
N ALA A 341 5.62 -9.11 13.88
CA ALA A 341 5.71 -9.41 15.31
C ALA A 341 5.09 -10.77 15.66
N ALA A 342 4.02 -11.19 15.00
CA ALA A 342 3.44 -12.53 15.17
C ALA A 342 4.39 -13.64 14.72
N LEU A 343 5.08 -13.44 13.58
CA LEU A 343 6.14 -14.31 13.12
C LEU A 343 7.29 -14.37 14.15
N VAL A 344 7.80 -13.23 14.60
CA VAL A 344 8.86 -13.15 15.63
C VAL A 344 8.45 -13.87 16.91
N ARG A 345 7.21 -13.72 17.39
CA ARG A 345 6.70 -14.47 18.55
C ARG A 345 6.74 -15.98 18.32
N SER A 346 6.36 -16.44 17.14
CA SER A 346 6.38 -17.86 16.78
C SER A 346 7.80 -18.42 16.74
N VAL A 347 8.73 -17.72 16.08
CA VAL A 347 10.15 -18.09 16.00
C VAL A 347 10.78 -18.10 17.40
N ALA A 348 10.54 -17.04 18.19
CA ALA A 348 11.08 -16.92 19.53
C ALA A 348 10.56 -18.03 20.48
N ALA A 349 9.27 -18.36 20.40
CA ALA A 349 8.71 -19.47 21.16
C ALA A 349 9.29 -20.84 20.74
N ARG A 350 9.55 -21.03 19.44
CA ARG A 350 10.09 -22.28 18.90
C ARG A 350 11.54 -22.54 19.33
N TYR A 351 12.36 -21.50 19.35
CA TYR A 351 13.80 -21.63 19.63
C TYR A 351 14.21 -21.14 21.03
N GLY A 352 13.27 -20.66 21.84
CA GLY A 352 13.56 -20.17 23.19
C GLY A 352 14.28 -18.82 23.21
N ILE A 353 14.12 -18.01 22.16
CA ILE A 353 14.77 -16.70 22.03
C ILE A 353 14.08 -15.69 22.96
N PRO A 354 14.83 -14.97 23.83
CA PRO A 354 14.28 -13.88 24.62
C PRO A 354 13.72 -12.76 23.72
N LYS A 355 12.53 -12.25 24.06
CA LYS A 355 11.84 -11.21 23.27
C LYS A 355 12.31 -9.81 23.64
N ASP A 356 13.62 -9.56 23.51
CA ASP A 356 14.25 -8.29 23.85
C ASP A 356 15.13 -7.76 22.69
N ARG A 357 15.67 -6.57 22.88
CA ARG A 357 16.50 -5.87 21.88
C ARG A 357 17.94 -6.36 21.79
N SER A 358 18.36 -7.31 22.64
CA SER A 358 19.65 -7.99 22.50
C SER A 358 19.58 -9.20 21.57
N HIS A 359 18.39 -9.80 21.41
CA HIS A 359 18.19 -10.98 20.55
C HIS A 359 17.35 -10.69 19.31
N ILE A 360 16.51 -9.65 19.33
CA ILE A 360 15.83 -9.15 18.14
C ILE A 360 16.54 -7.86 17.79
N VAL A 361 17.29 -7.85 16.69
CA VAL A 361 18.18 -6.76 16.29
C VAL A 361 17.88 -6.30 14.86
N GLY A 362 18.24 -5.07 14.53
CA GLY A 362 18.26 -4.60 13.14
C GLY A 362 19.56 -4.99 12.44
N HIS A 363 19.57 -5.03 11.12
CA HIS A 363 20.77 -5.34 10.35
C HIS A 363 21.94 -4.37 10.60
N SER A 364 21.63 -3.08 10.76
CA SER A 364 22.57 -2.03 11.19
C SER A 364 23.24 -2.27 12.55
N GLN A 365 22.69 -3.16 13.37
CA GLN A 365 23.24 -3.54 14.67
C GLN A 365 24.08 -4.82 14.61
N VAL A 366 24.17 -5.46 13.44
CA VAL A 366 25.04 -6.60 13.22
C VAL A 366 26.50 -6.11 13.21
N PRO A 367 27.42 -6.74 13.96
CA PRO A 367 28.83 -6.34 13.98
C PRO A 367 29.46 -6.37 12.59
N GLY A 368 30.09 -5.25 12.23
CA GLY A 368 30.77 -5.09 10.93
C GLY A 368 29.84 -4.74 9.77
N SER A 369 28.55 -4.51 10.03
CA SER A 369 27.59 -4.09 9.01
C SER A 369 27.89 -2.67 8.49
N ASP A 370 27.88 -2.52 7.17
CA ASP A 370 27.83 -1.23 6.47
C ASP A 370 26.38 -0.83 6.09
N HIS A 371 25.40 -1.67 6.46
CA HIS A 371 23.98 -1.45 6.22
C HIS A 371 23.34 -0.55 7.26
N THR A 372 22.31 0.19 6.84
CA THR A 372 21.57 1.14 7.68
C THR A 372 20.17 0.66 8.06
N ASP A 373 19.69 -0.46 7.50
CA ASP A 373 18.36 -0.97 7.74
C ASP A 373 18.22 -1.59 9.17
N PRO A 374 17.01 -1.58 9.76
CA PRO A 374 15.72 -1.16 9.21
C PRO A 374 15.50 0.37 9.15
N GLY A 375 16.52 1.17 9.46
CA GLY A 375 16.48 2.61 9.24
C GLY A 375 15.89 3.44 10.38
N PRO A 376 15.96 4.77 10.28
CA PRO A 376 15.52 5.69 11.32
C PRO A 376 14.01 5.72 11.52
N HIS A 377 13.24 5.29 10.52
CA HIS A 377 11.78 5.29 10.55
C HIS A 377 11.18 3.99 11.11
N TRP A 378 12.00 2.96 11.35
CA TRP A 378 11.56 1.76 12.04
C TRP A 378 11.33 2.05 13.53
N ASP A 379 10.06 2.05 13.94
CA ASP A 379 9.65 2.29 15.33
C ASP A 379 9.81 1.01 16.15
N TRP A 380 11.02 0.84 16.69
CA TRP A 380 11.36 -0.26 17.59
C TRP A 380 10.46 -0.34 18.83
N ASN A 381 9.93 0.77 19.34
CA ASN A 381 9.08 0.75 20.53
C ASN A 381 7.74 0.11 20.20
N THR A 382 7.07 0.59 19.13
CA THR A 382 5.81 0.01 18.67
C THR A 382 5.99 -1.46 18.25
N TYR A 383 7.06 -1.76 17.49
CA TYR A 383 7.33 -3.12 17.05
C TYR A 383 7.54 -4.09 18.23
N MET A 384 8.37 -3.71 19.21
CA MET A 384 8.63 -4.56 20.38
C MET A 384 7.43 -4.69 21.32
N GLN A 385 6.51 -3.72 21.37
CA GLN A 385 5.22 -3.87 22.05
C GLN A 385 4.41 -5.01 21.43
N TYR A 386 4.34 -5.08 20.10
CA TYR A 386 3.68 -6.20 19.43
C TYR A 386 4.42 -7.53 19.66
N VAL A 387 5.75 -7.53 19.63
CA VAL A 387 6.55 -8.77 19.82
C VAL A 387 6.43 -9.33 21.24
N THR A 388 6.54 -8.49 22.27
CA THR A 388 6.51 -8.96 23.67
C THR A 388 5.12 -9.40 24.14
N GLY A 389 4.09 -9.26 23.31
CA GLY A 389 2.71 -9.50 23.72
C GLY A 389 2.14 -8.37 24.59
N GLY A 390 2.88 -7.27 24.76
CA GLY A 390 2.34 -6.00 25.28
C GLY A 390 1.28 -5.39 24.36
N GLY A 391 1.18 -5.85 23.12
CA GLY A 391 0.06 -5.62 22.19
C GLY A 391 -1.12 -6.58 22.37
N GLY A 392 -1.20 -7.31 23.49
CA GLY A 392 -2.26 -8.27 23.84
C GLY A 392 -3.17 -7.81 24.99
N THR A 393 -2.96 -6.62 25.55
CA THR A 393 -3.97 -5.92 26.34
C THR A 393 -4.03 -4.51 25.79
N GLY A 394 -5.22 -4.01 25.44
CA GLY A 394 -5.38 -2.65 24.95
C GLY A 394 -4.87 -1.61 25.95
N ASN A 395 -5.18 -0.34 25.68
CA ASN A 395 -4.93 0.79 26.57
C ASN A 395 -4.98 0.38 28.07
N PRO A 396 -3.91 0.63 28.87
CA PRO A 396 -3.84 0.15 30.25
C PRO A 396 -4.90 0.80 31.17
N TYR A 397 -5.63 1.77 30.65
CA TYR A 397 -6.76 2.42 31.29
C TYR A 397 -8.06 2.00 30.62
N THR A 398 -9.14 1.86 31.39
CA THR A 398 -10.50 1.76 30.86
C THR A 398 -11.20 3.13 30.93
N PRO A 399 -12.21 3.39 30.08
CA PRO A 399 -12.98 4.64 30.17
C PRO A 399 -13.64 4.83 31.55
N GLU A 400 -14.06 3.76 32.23
CA GLU A 400 -14.62 3.80 33.59
C GLU A 400 -13.57 4.17 34.63
N GLN A 401 -12.34 3.65 34.51
CA GLN A 401 -11.24 4.04 35.40
C GLN A 401 -10.92 5.53 35.26
N VAL A 402 -10.95 6.06 34.04
CA VAL A 402 -10.70 7.48 33.76
C VAL A 402 -11.85 8.36 34.25
N CYS A 403 -13.10 7.96 34.03
CA CYS A 403 -14.27 8.70 34.53
C CYS A 403 -14.50 8.56 36.04
N GLY A 404 -13.96 7.51 36.67
CA GLY A 404 -14.06 7.26 38.10
C GLY A 404 -15.27 6.40 38.49
N SER A 405 -15.36 6.08 39.79
CA SER A 405 -16.39 5.19 40.34
C SER A 405 -17.81 5.67 40.05
N GLY A 406 -18.69 4.75 39.67
CA GLY A 406 -20.11 5.01 39.41
C GLY A 406 -20.44 5.42 37.98
N TYR A 407 -19.44 5.63 37.12
CA TYR A 407 -19.65 5.83 35.68
C TYR A 407 -19.73 4.49 34.95
N SER A 408 -20.68 4.37 34.03
CA SER A 408 -20.82 3.25 33.09
C SER A 408 -20.88 3.78 31.66
N VAL A 409 -20.26 3.07 30.71
CA VAL A 409 -20.36 3.40 29.28
C VAL A 409 -21.82 3.29 28.83
N ILE A 410 -22.32 4.35 28.21
CA ILE A 410 -23.65 4.40 27.60
C ILE A 410 -23.57 4.50 26.07
N ASP A 411 -22.43 4.94 25.52
CA ASP A 411 -22.19 4.96 24.07
C ASP A 411 -20.68 5.01 23.73
N SER A 412 -20.33 4.65 22.48
CA SER A 412 -18.96 4.71 21.97
C SER A 412 -18.89 4.82 20.45
N ALA A 413 -17.84 5.47 19.95
CA ALA A 413 -17.59 5.61 18.52
C ALA A 413 -16.12 5.35 18.18
N ALA A 414 -15.89 4.55 17.13
CA ALA A 414 -14.54 4.24 16.65
C ALA A 414 -13.92 5.46 15.96
N LEU A 415 -12.64 5.72 16.24
CA LEU A 415 -11.82 6.74 15.59
C LEU A 415 -10.85 6.05 14.63
N GLY A 416 -11.41 5.32 13.66
CA GLY A 416 -10.65 4.40 12.81
C GLY A 416 -9.90 3.35 13.63
N THR A 417 -8.65 3.09 13.27
CA THR A 417 -7.76 2.20 14.02
C THR A 417 -7.05 2.89 15.19
N ALA A 418 -7.08 4.23 15.23
CA ALA A 418 -6.28 5.02 16.18
C ALA A 418 -6.84 5.02 17.61
N GLY A 419 -8.15 4.84 17.78
CA GLY A 419 -8.78 4.89 19.10
C GLY A 419 -10.29 4.69 19.12
N THR A 420 -10.88 4.97 20.27
CA THR A 420 -12.33 4.98 20.48
C THR A 420 -12.66 6.08 21.47
N VAL A 421 -13.66 6.90 21.15
CA VAL A 421 -14.24 7.84 22.10
C VAL A 421 -15.46 7.19 22.77
N TYR A 422 -15.58 7.37 24.07
CA TYR A 422 -16.65 6.81 24.91
C TYR A 422 -17.43 7.92 25.59
N LEU A 423 -18.74 7.76 25.66
CA LEU A 423 -19.65 8.51 26.53
C LEU A 423 -20.05 7.61 27.69
N LEU A 424 -19.87 8.11 28.91
CA LEU A 424 -20.26 7.45 30.15
C LEU A 424 -21.26 8.32 30.93
N TYR A 425 -22.04 7.68 31.78
CA TYR A 425 -22.98 8.34 32.68
C TYR A 425 -22.93 7.75 34.08
N ASN A 426 -23.15 8.59 35.09
CA ASN A 426 -23.24 8.20 36.49
C ASN A 426 -24.62 8.58 37.05
N SER A 427 -25.47 7.58 37.25
CA SER A 427 -26.84 7.77 37.75
C SER A 427 -26.91 8.25 39.21
N GLY A 428 -25.82 8.11 39.98
CA GLY A 428 -25.75 8.59 41.36
C GLY A 428 -25.55 10.10 41.49
N ASN A 429 -25.08 10.77 40.43
CA ASN A 429 -24.84 12.22 40.45
C ASN A 429 -25.34 12.98 39.20
N GLY A 430 -25.92 12.29 38.21
CA GLY A 430 -26.51 12.90 37.02
C GLY A 430 -25.49 13.49 36.04
N ASN A 431 -24.24 13.02 36.06
CA ASN A 431 -23.18 13.55 35.20
C ASN A 431 -22.83 12.60 34.07
N ASN A 432 -22.58 13.18 32.90
CA ASN A 432 -21.90 12.53 31.79
C ASN A 432 -20.38 12.72 31.89
N CYS A 433 -19.65 11.83 31.24
CA CYS A 433 -18.20 11.87 31.12
C CYS A 433 -17.79 11.40 29.71
N VAL A 434 -16.88 12.13 29.06
CA VAL A 434 -16.34 11.74 27.76
C VAL A 434 -14.83 11.51 27.87
N VAL A 435 -14.37 10.39 27.30
CA VAL A 435 -12.96 10.01 27.25
C VAL A 435 -12.64 9.43 25.88
N THR A 436 -11.52 9.87 25.29
CA THR A 436 -10.98 9.29 24.05
C THR A 436 -9.81 8.39 24.38
N MET A 437 -9.97 7.07 24.20
CA MET A 437 -8.96 6.06 24.46
C MET A 437 -8.18 5.76 23.17
N LYS A 438 -6.86 5.90 23.20
CA LYS A 438 -6.00 5.48 22.09
C LYS A 438 -5.96 3.96 22.00
N ARG A 439 -5.80 3.44 20.78
CA ARG A 439 -5.56 2.02 20.46
C ARG A 439 -4.20 1.79 19.82
N THR A 440 -3.61 2.83 19.24
CA THR A 440 -2.25 2.83 18.66
C THR A 440 -1.39 3.90 19.32
N SER A 441 -0.07 3.84 19.10
CA SER A 441 0.90 4.78 19.67
C SER A 441 0.79 4.92 21.20
N LEU A 442 0.43 3.84 21.89
CA LEU A 442 0.24 3.83 23.34
C LEU A 442 1.55 4.16 24.07
N GLY A 443 1.49 5.11 24.98
CA GLY A 443 2.67 5.65 25.69
C GLY A 443 3.34 6.83 25.01
N THR A 444 3.11 7.05 23.71
CA THR A 444 3.67 8.18 22.95
C THR A 444 2.70 9.35 22.92
N ALA A 445 3.15 10.56 23.27
CA ALA A 445 2.30 11.74 23.24
C ALA A 445 1.90 12.09 21.79
N THR A 446 0.62 11.90 21.44
CA THR A 446 0.07 12.22 20.12
C THR A 446 -1.22 13.03 20.26
N ALA A 447 -1.54 13.87 19.27
CA ALA A 447 -2.74 14.70 19.27
C ALA A 447 -4.00 13.84 19.50
N THR A 448 -4.64 14.06 20.64
CA THR A 448 -5.86 13.35 21.06
C THR A 448 -6.79 14.34 21.73
N THR A 449 -8.09 14.23 21.48
CA THR A 449 -9.10 15.16 21.97
C THR A 449 -10.32 14.40 22.46
N ALA A 450 -10.95 14.89 23.53
CA ALA A 450 -12.28 14.49 24.00
C ALA A 450 -13.11 15.75 24.27
N TYR A 451 -14.40 15.76 23.95
CA TYR A 451 -15.27 16.90 24.26
C TYR A 451 -16.68 16.45 24.66
N LEU A 452 -17.33 17.31 25.44
CA LEU A 452 -18.72 17.19 25.84
C LEU A 452 -19.40 18.56 25.77
N GLU A 453 -20.61 18.59 25.22
CA GLU A 453 -21.43 19.79 25.07
C GLU A 453 -22.86 19.46 25.50
N VAL A 454 -23.31 20.08 26.58
CA VAL A 454 -24.68 19.92 27.10
C VAL A 454 -25.58 20.94 26.42
N GLN A 455 -26.78 20.53 26.02
CA GLN A 455 -27.72 21.41 25.33
C GLN A 455 -27.98 22.70 26.13
N GLY A 456 -27.71 23.86 25.50
CA GLY A 456 -27.83 25.18 26.13
C GLY A 456 -26.60 25.64 26.92
N SER A 457 -25.51 24.86 26.91
CA SER A 457 -24.22 25.20 27.53
C SER A 457 -23.11 25.25 26.48
N SER A 458 -21.98 25.89 26.82
CA SER A 458 -20.78 25.87 25.98
C SER A 458 -20.11 24.49 25.98
N ARG A 459 -19.54 24.09 24.85
CA ARG A 459 -18.70 22.89 24.73
C ARG A 459 -17.49 22.97 25.65
N VAL A 460 -17.22 21.90 26.39
CA VAL A 460 -15.97 21.69 27.12
C VAL A 460 -15.11 20.70 26.34
N THR A 461 -13.83 21.02 26.13
CA THR A 461 -12.90 20.21 25.33
C THR A 461 -11.60 20.00 26.10
N ASP A 462 -11.13 18.76 26.15
CA ASP A 462 -9.78 18.39 26.57
C ASP A 462 -8.98 17.98 25.33
N SER A 463 -7.88 18.68 25.04
CA SER A 463 -7.11 18.50 23.81
C SER A 463 -5.63 18.77 24.03
N GLY A 464 -4.79 17.90 23.46
CA GLY A 464 -3.35 17.94 23.68
C GLY A 464 -2.64 16.70 23.14
N GLY A 465 -1.36 16.56 23.47
CA GLY A 465 -0.58 15.36 23.18
C GLY A 465 -0.71 14.36 24.32
N TYR A 466 -1.41 13.25 24.11
CA TYR A 466 -1.63 12.23 25.15
C TYR A 466 -0.97 10.90 24.81
N GLY A 467 -0.39 10.27 25.83
CA GLY A 467 0.20 8.94 25.73
C GLY A 467 -0.85 7.85 25.58
N TYR A 468 -1.97 7.96 26.31
CA TYR A 468 -2.97 6.89 26.43
C TYR A 468 -4.40 7.35 26.17
N TYR A 469 -4.85 8.48 26.72
CA TYR A 469 -6.22 8.95 26.52
C TYR A 469 -6.32 10.47 26.71
N ALA A 470 -7.34 11.09 26.11
CA ALA A 470 -7.78 12.46 26.43
C ALA A 470 -9.10 12.40 27.22
N GLY A 471 -9.34 13.36 28.10
CA GLY A 471 -10.42 13.35 29.10
C GLY A 471 -9.89 13.03 30.51
N PRO A 472 -10.77 12.95 31.53
CA PRO A 472 -12.22 12.97 31.41
C PRO A 472 -12.80 14.39 31.29
N VAL A 473 -13.68 14.60 30.31
CA VAL A 473 -14.53 15.80 30.26
C VAL A 473 -15.87 15.47 30.89
N ARG A 474 -16.23 16.11 32.01
CA ARG A 474 -17.46 15.82 32.76
C ARG A 474 -18.39 17.02 32.78
N ALA A 475 -19.70 16.77 32.70
CA ALA A 475 -20.73 17.79 32.87
C ALA A 475 -22.04 17.16 33.37
N SER A 476 -22.84 17.93 34.12
CA SER A 476 -24.21 17.54 34.48
C SER A 476 -25.15 17.82 33.31
N ALA A 477 -26.00 16.85 32.97
CA ALA A 477 -26.91 16.94 31.84
C ALA A 477 -28.30 16.36 32.12
N ALA A 478 -28.71 16.28 33.39
CA ALA A 478 -30.06 15.86 33.75
C ALA A 478 -31.12 16.67 32.97
N ASP A 479 -32.10 15.97 32.37
CA ASP A 479 -33.17 16.52 31.53
C ASP A 479 -32.66 17.31 30.30
N LYS A 480 -31.43 17.05 29.83
CA LYS A 480 -30.81 17.68 28.65
C LYS A 480 -30.21 16.63 27.71
N CYS A 481 -30.17 16.95 26.42
CA CYS A 481 -29.37 16.17 25.47
C CYS A 481 -27.89 16.57 25.56
N VAL A 482 -27.01 15.65 25.19
CA VAL A 482 -25.56 15.88 25.10
C VAL A 482 -25.05 15.64 23.68
N LYS A 483 -24.02 16.40 23.31
CA LYS A 483 -23.21 16.19 22.12
C LYS A 483 -21.79 15.87 22.58
N TRP A 484 -21.18 14.84 22.02
CA TRP A 484 -19.90 14.31 22.47
C TRP A 484 -19.06 13.85 21.29
N GLY A 485 -17.76 13.77 21.51
CA GLY A 485 -16.86 13.32 20.48
C GLY A 485 -15.40 13.51 20.83
N GLY A 486 -14.55 13.25 19.85
CA GLY A 486 -13.12 13.20 20.07
C GLY A 486 -12.33 12.95 18.81
N LYS A 487 -11.01 12.96 18.97
CA LYS A 487 -10.04 12.76 17.90
C LYS A 487 -8.88 11.91 18.38
N ALA A 488 -8.41 11.00 17.54
CA ALA A 488 -7.16 10.26 17.71
C ALA A 488 -6.52 10.08 16.33
N GLY A 489 -5.25 10.43 16.19
CA GLY A 489 -4.58 10.46 14.88
C GLY A 489 -5.28 11.44 13.93
N SER A 490 -5.60 10.99 12.72
CA SER A 490 -6.36 11.77 11.72
C SER A 490 -7.89 11.59 11.83
N SER A 491 -8.36 10.64 12.63
CA SER A 491 -9.79 10.30 12.74
C SER A 491 -10.48 11.15 13.80
N THR A 492 -11.65 11.69 13.45
CA THR A 492 -12.48 12.52 14.33
C THR A 492 -13.91 11.96 14.34
N TYR A 493 -14.57 12.02 15.49
CA TYR A 493 -15.99 11.75 15.64
C TYR A 493 -16.67 12.93 16.34
N ASP A 494 -17.84 13.31 15.82
CA ASP A 494 -18.72 14.34 16.36
C ASP A 494 -20.16 13.81 16.31
N SER A 495 -20.78 13.57 17.47
CA SER A 495 -22.18 13.13 17.53
C SER A 495 -23.14 14.28 17.20
N PRO A 496 -24.43 14.03 16.90
CA PRO A 496 -25.50 15.01 17.10
C PRO A 496 -25.79 15.22 18.60
N PHE A 497 -26.73 16.11 18.95
CA PHE A 497 -27.32 16.08 20.30
C PHE A 497 -28.19 14.83 20.45
N GLU A 498 -27.87 14.00 21.43
CA GLU A 498 -28.49 12.70 21.70
C GLU A 498 -28.42 12.40 23.20
N HIS A 499 -28.83 11.20 23.62
CA HIS A 499 -28.87 10.79 25.04
C HIS A 499 -29.58 11.82 25.94
N CYS A 500 -30.80 12.19 25.54
CA CYS A 500 -31.64 13.15 26.26
C CYS A 500 -32.35 12.47 27.43
N GLY A 501 -32.04 12.84 28.67
CA GLY A 501 -32.67 12.27 29.86
C GLY A 501 -32.00 12.67 31.15
#